data_AF-A0A534T146-F1
#
_entry.id   AF-A0A534T146-F1
#
_cell.length_a   1.000
_cell.length_b   1.000
_cell.length_c   1.000
_cell.angle_alpha   90.00
_cell.angle_beta   90.00
_cell.angle_gamma   90.00
#
_symmetry.space_group_name_H-M   'P 1'
#
loop_
_entity.id
_entity.type
_entity.pdbx_description
1 polymer ?
#
loop_
_entity_poly.entity_id
_entity_poly.type
_entity_poly.pdbx_seq_one_letter_code
_entity_poly.pdbx_strand_id
1 'polypeptide(L)'
;MALELIPFATATATLAPPIMLPNTPAGTRVIFEIVDYRWEGPRFTARQKSAAAADWLLLGPDGTGTLDVRVTLETPDGAVVLVHYGGRVDGSKGLGGEAPVYAAVQF
;
A
#
# COMPACT_ATOMS: atom_id res chain seq x y z
N MET A 1 -5.67 29.64 -4.45
CA MET A 1 -6.52 28.48 -4.82
C MET A 1 -6.40 27.46 -3.72
N ALA A 2 -7.51 26.98 -3.16
CA ALA A 2 -7.47 25.93 -2.14
C ALA A 2 -7.38 24.56 -2.82
N LEU A 3 -6.63 23.63 -2.22
CA LEU A 3 -6.59 22.24 -2.67
C LEU A 3 -7.88 21.54 -2.25
N GLU A 4 -8.53 20.83 -3.18
CA GLU A 4 -9.71 20.01 -2.93
C GLU A 4 -9.40 18.54 -3.24
N LEU A 5 -9.77 17.64 -2.33
CA LEU A 5 -9.63 16.20 -2.52
C LEU A 5 -11.00 15.60 -2.89
N ILE A 6 -11.06 14.96 -4.06
CA ILE A 6 -12.26 14.25 -4.53
C ILE A 6 -12.06 12.75 -4.27
N PRO A 7 -12.96 12.08 -3.52
CA PRO A 7 -12.87 10.63 -3.30
C PRO A 7 -12.80 9.86 -4.62
N PHE A 8 -11.80 8.97 -4.73
CA PHE A 8 -11.59 8.17 -5.93
C PHE A 8 -12.21 6.77 -5.79
N ALA A 9 -11.73 6.00 -4.80
CA ALA A 9 -12.20 4.66 -4.47
C ALA A 9 -11.81 4.30 -3.03
N THR A 10 -12.47 3.29 -2.47
CA THR A 10 -12.03 2.59 -1.26
C THR A 10 -11.22 1.37 -1.67
N ALA A 11 -10.06 1.18 -1.03
CA ALA A 11 -9.19 0.06 -1.31
C ALA A 11 -9.05 -0.82 -0.06
N THR A 12 -9.37 -2.10 -0.18
CA THR A 12 -9.33 -3.09 0.93
C THR A 12 -8.35 -4.20 0.59
N ALA A 13 -7.26 -4.29 1.35
CA ALA A 13 -6.21 -5.28 1.18
C ALA A 13 -6.27 -6.36 2.27
N THR A 14 -6.07 -7.61 1.87
CA THR A 14 -5.75 -8.71 2.79
C THR A 14 -4.25 -8.96 2.72
N LEU A 15 -3.56 -8.90 3.86
CA LEU A 15 -2.11 -9.08 3.94
C LEU A 15 -1.76 -10.45 4.53
N ALA A 16 -0.69 -11.06 4.05
CA ALA A 16 -0.07 -12.20 4.71
C ALA A 16 0.67 -11.74 5.98
N PRO A 17 1.04 -12.68 6.88
CA PRO A 17 1.97 -12.36 7.96
C PRO A 17 3.26 -11.72 7.41
N PRO A 18 3.75 -10.63 8.01
CA PRO A 18 4.87 -9.89 7.46
C PRO A 18 6.17 -10.68 7.53
N ILE A 19 7.00 -10.53 6.50
CA ILE A 19 8.38 -11.00 6.53
C ILE A 19 9.25 -9.85 7.06
N MET A 20 9.90 -10.08 8.20
CA MET A 20 10.67 -9.07 8.91
C MET A 20 12.17 -9.22 8.62
N LEU A 21 12.81 -8.14 8.18
CA LEU A 21 14.26 -8.02 8.02
C LEU A 21 14.75 -6.90 8.95
N PRO A 22 15.03 -7.20 10.24
CA PRO A 22 15.49 -6.21 11.20
C PRO A 22 16.94 -5.80 10.93
N ASN A 23 17.33 -4.62 11.43
CA ASN A 23 18.72 -4.15 11.49
C ASN A 23 19.45 -4.07 10.12
N THR A 24 18.71 -3.78 9.04
CA THR A 24 19.38 -3.45 7.77
C THR A 24 20.01 -2.05 7.86
N PRO A 25 21.01 -1.71 7.01
CA PRO A 25 21.63 -0.39 7.03
C PRO A 25 20.65 0.79 6.84
N ALA A 26 19.48 0.55 6.24
CA ALA A 26 18.46 1.57 6.00
C ALA A 26 17.37 1.63 7.10
N GLY A 27 17.37 0.69 8.06
CA GLY A 27 16.29 0.49 9.04
C GLY A 27 15.73 -0.93 9.01
N THR A 28 14.54 -1.15 9.57
CA THR A 28 13.87 -2.45 9.50
C THR A 28 13.06 -2.52 8.20
N ARG A 29 13.36 -3.50 7.34
CA ARG A 29 12.53 -3.78 6.16
C ARG A 29 11.41 -4.73 6.57
N VAL A 30 10.19 -4.40 6.19
CA VAL A 30 8.99 -5.22 6.43
C VAL A 30 8.34 -5.46 5.09
N ILE A 31 8.14 -6.73 4.72
CA ILE A 31 7.50 -7.09 3.47
C ILE A 31 6.10 -7.61 3.80
N PHE A 32 5.09 -6.85 3.39
CA PHE A 32 3.68 -7.26 3.47
C PHE A 32 3.24 -7.77 2.11
N GLU A 33 3.21 -9.09 1.94
CA GLU A 33 2.61 -9.69 0.74
C GLU A 33 1.09 -9.43 0.74
N ILE A 34 0.57 -8.97 -0.40
CA ILE A 34 -0.84 -8.69 -0.57
C ILE A 34 -1.51 -9.93 -1.18
N VAL A 35 -2.38 -10.56 -0.41
CA VAL A 35 -3.09 -11.80 -0.77
C VAL A 35 -4.29 -11.51 -1.65
N ASP A 36 -5.04 -10.46 -1.34
CA ASP A 36 -6.15 -9.94 -2.13
C ASP A 36 -6.17 -8.42 -2.00
N TYR A 37 -6.55 -7.75 -3.08
CA TYR A 37 -6.74 -6.30 -3.09
C TYR A 37 -7.92 -5.93 -3.94
N ARG A 38 -8.88 -5.20 -3.34
CA ARG A 38 -10.09 -4.76 -4.00
C ARG A 38 -10.19 -3.25 -3.95
N TRP A 39 -10.46 -2.66 -5.10
CA TRP A 39 -10.73 -1.23 -5.23
C TRP A 39 -12.17 -1.06 -5.69
N GLU A 40 -12.93 -0.23 -4.97
CA GLU A 40 -14.34 -0.01 -5.21
C GLU A 40 -14.65 1.49 -5.16
N GLY A 41 -15.08 2.05 -6.29
CA GLY A 41 -15.44 3.45 -6.40
C GLY A 41 -16.28 3.74 -7.65
N PRO A 42 -16.97 4.89 -7.72
CA PRO A 42 -17.87 5.21 -8.84
C PRO A 42 -17.19 5.24 -10.22
N ARG A 43 -15.88 5.51 -10.27
CA ARG A 43 -15.09 5.65 -11.50
C ARG A 43 -14.02 4.57 -11.67
N PHE A 44 -13.81 3.73 -10.66
CA PHE A 44 -12.73 2.74 -10.67
C PHE A 44 -13.12 1.55 -9.79
N THR A 45 -13.22 0.38 -10.42
CA THR A 45 -13.40 -0.90 -9.76
C THR A 45 -12.39 -1.87 -10.33
N ALA A 46 -11.59 -2.49 -9.47
CA ALA A 46 -10.58 -3.44 -9.90
C ALA A 46 -10.24 -4.43 -8.78
N ARG A 47 -9.72 -5.60 -9.15
CA ARG A 47 -9.20 -6.60 -8.21
C ARG A 47 -7.79 -7.00 -8.57
N GLN A 48 -7.03 -7.49 -7.60
CA GLN A 48 -5.69 -8.01 -7.81
C GLN A 48 -5.69 -9.11 -8.88
N LYS A 49 -4.81 -8.96 -9.88
CA LYS A 49 -4.67 -9.88 -11.01
C LYS A 49 -3.60 -10.94 -10.78
N SER A 50 -2.56 -10.62 -10.00
CA SER A 50 -1.36 -11.44 -9.86
C SER A 50 -0.88 -11.49 -8.41
N ALA A 51 -0.18 -12.58 -8.05
CA ALA A 51 0.47 -12.75 -6.75
C ALA A 51 1.72 -11.87 -6.58
N ALA A 52 2.25 -11.28 -7.66
CA ALA A 52 3.36 -10.32 -7.58
C ALA A 52 2.86 -8.97 -7.03
N ALA A 53 2.55 -8.93 -5.74
CA ALA A 53 1.99 -7.79 -5.04
C ALA A 53 2.48 -7.72 -3.59
N ALA A 54 3.11 -6.61 -3.20
CA ALA A 54 3.54 -6.39 -1.83
C ALA A 54 3.74 -4.90 -1.52
N ASP A 55 3.78 -4.59 -0.22
CA ASP A 55 4.44 -3.40 0.31
C ASP A 55 5.81 -3.79 0.86
N TRP A 56 6.86 -3.16 0.33
CA TRP A 56 8.21 -3.24 0.88
C TRP A 56 8.43 -2.07 1.83
N LEU A 57 7.73 -2.03 2.95
CA LEU A 57 7.84 -0.95 3.93
C LEU A 57 9.26 -0.85 4.53
N LEU A 58 9.80 0.36 4.59
CA LEU A 58 10.97 0.67 5.40
C LEU A 58 10.55 1.38 6.69
N LEU A 59 10.82 0.77 7.85
CA LEU A 59 10.64 1.38 9.16
C LEU A 59 11.96 2.00 9.64
N GLY A 60 11.97 3.33 9.73
CA GLY A 60 13.10 4.10 10.24
C GLY A 60 13.28 4.00 11.76
N PRO A 61 14.47 4.36 12.28
CA PRO A 61 14.75 4.35 13.72
C PRO A 61 13.92 5.36 14.53
N ASP A 62 13.37 6.37 13.86
CA ASP A 62 12.44 7.36 14.40
C ASP A 62 10.98 6.86 14.46
N GLY A 63 10.72 5.64 13.98
CA GLY A 63 9.38 5.06 13.88
C GLY A 63 8.63 5.45 12.60
N THR A 64 9.21 6.23 11.69
CA THR A 64 8.56 6.57 10.42
C THR A 64 8.56 5.38 9.47
N GLY A 65 7.39 4.90 9.08
CA GLY A 65 7.22 3.93 8.00
C GLY A 65 7.19 4.61 6.63
N THR A 66 7.98 4.13 5.69
CA THR A 66 7.98 4.57 4.28
C THR A 66 7.52 3.43 3.39
N LEU A 67 6.39 3.61 2.71
CA LEU A 67 5.78 2.61 1.85
C LEU A 67 6.47 2.54 0.49
N ASP A 68 6.52 1.34 -0.09
CA ASP A 68 6.88 1.07 -1.48
C ASP A 68 5.99 -0.08 -1.96
N VAL A 69 4.81 0.27 -2.47
CA VAL A 69 3.79 -0.71 -2.86
C VAL A 69 3.74 -0.86 -4.35
N ARG A 70 3.63 -2.11 -4.82
CA ARG A 70 3.37 -2.45 -6.23
C ARG A 70 2.37 -3.57 -6.31
N VAL A 71 1.38 -3.43 -7.19
CA VAL A 71 0.34 -4.44 -7.43
C VAL A 71 -0.22 -4.30 -8.83
N THR A 72 -0.51 -5.42 -9.48
CA THR A 72 -1.25 -5.44 -10.75
C THR A 72 -2.72 -5.69 -10.47
N LEU A 73 -3.59 -4.79 -10.91
CA LEU A 73 -5.04 -4.90 -10.84
C LEU A 73 -5.65 -5.20 -12.21
N GLU A 74 -6.86 -5.76 -12.20
CA GLU A 74 -7.70 -5.97 -13.38
C GLU A 74 -9.12 -5.44 -13.12
N THR A 75 -9.64 -4.67 -14.05
CA THR A 75 -11.01 -4.15 -14.03
C THR A 75 -12.00 -5.20 -14.56
N PRO A 76 -13.31 -5.08 -14.27
CA PRO A 76 -14.32 -6.03 -14.74
C PRO A 76 -14.41 -6.18 -16.27
N ASP A 77 -14.03 -5.16 -17.03
CA ASP A 77 -13.97 -5.15 -18.49
C ASP A 77 -12.62 -5.63 -19.05
N GLY A 78 -11.71 -6.10 -18.19
CA GLY A 78 -10.46 -6.77 -18.56
C GLY A 78 -9.24 -5.85 -18.75
N ALA A 79 -9.34 -4.56 -18.40
CA ALA A 79 -8.19 -3.66 -18.44
C ALA A 79 -7.21 -3.99 -17.29
N VAL A 80 -5.91 -4.06 -17.61
CA VAL A 80 -4.85 -4.34 -16.64
C VAL A 80 -4.17 -3.03 -16.24
N VAL A 81 -4.06 -2.80 -14.94
CA VAL A 81 -3.53 -1.55 -14.37
C VAL A 81 -2.39 -1.88 -13.41
N LEU A 82 -1.21 -1.30 -13.64
CA LEU A 82 -0.12 -1.36 -12.67
C LEU A 82 -0.32 -0.23 -11.67
N VAL A 83 -0.57 -0.57 -10.41
CA VAL A 83 -0.61 0.41 -9.34
C VAL A 83 0.72 0.37 -8.60
N HIS A 84 1.33 1.54 -8.42
CA HIS A 84 2.46 1.71 -7.53
C HIS A 84 2.30 2.96 -6.69
N TYR A 85 2.70 2.90 -5.42
CA TYR A 85 2.58 4.06 -4.55
C TYR A 85 3.62 4.07 -3.45
N GLY A 86 4.03 5.28 -3.11
CA GLY A 86 4.79 5.59 -1.91
C GLY A 86 3.92 6.31 -0.90
N GLY A 87 4.35 6.33 0.35
CA GLY A 87 3.60 6.97 1.42
C GLY A 87 4.34 6.97 2.74
N ARG A 88 3.70 7.55 3.76
CA ARG A 88 4.20 7.58 5.14
C ARG A 88 3.14 7.15 6.13
N VAL A 89 3.61 6.52 7.20
CA VAL A 89 2.81 6.12 8.36
C VAL A 89 3.64 6.30 9.62
N ASP A 90 2.99 6.70 10.73
CA ASP A 90 3.60 6.65 12.05
C ASP A 90 3.59 5.22 12.56
N GLY A 91 4.76 4.57 12.56
CA GLY A 91 4.98 3.23 13.08
C GLY A 91 5.63 3.21 14.46
N SER A 92 5.75 4.36 15.14
CA SER A 92 6.42 4.46 16.46
C SER A 92 5.76 3.62 17.55
N LYS A 93 4.48 3.27 17.38
CA LYS A 93 3.69 2.40 18.28
C LYS A 93 3.50 0.98 17.76
N GLY A 94 4.25 0.60 16.72
CA GLY A 94 4.09 -0.65 16.00
C GLY A 94 3.28 -0.50 14.72
N LEU A 95 3.47 -1.45 13.81
CA LEU A 95 2.75 -1.52 12.53
C LEU A 95 1.42 -2.25 12.73
N GLY A 96 0.34 -1.75 12.11
CA GLY A 96 -1.01 -2.32 12.22
C GLY A 96 -1.91 -1.65 13.28
N GLY A 97 -1.50 -0.50 13.82
CA GLY A 97 -2.36 0.35 14.66
C GLY A 97 -3.30 1.27 13.85
N GLU A 98 -3.99 2.18 14.55
CA GLU A 98 -4.95 3.13 13.95
C GLU A 98 -4.28 4.32 13.23
N ALA A 99 -2.95 4.35 13.15
CA ALA A 99 -2.23 5.44 12.51
C ALA A 99 -2.59 5.53 11.02
N PRO A 100 -3.03 6.70 10.53
CA PRO A 100 -3.37 6.85 9.12
C PRO A 100 -2.13 6.71 8.25
N VAL A 101 -2.31 6.06 7.11
CA VAL A 101 -1.33 6.04 6.02
C VAL A 101 -1.65 7.19 5.07
N TYR A 102 -0.64 8.00 4.77
CA TYR A 102 -0.72 9.02 3.71
C TYR A 102 0.07 8.54 2.51
N ALA A 103 -0.62 8.23 1.41
CA ALA A 103 -0.01 7.68 0.20
C ALA A 103 -0.32 8.54 -1.03
N ALA A 104 0.62 8.53 -1.98
CA ALA A 104 0.45 9.12 -3.30
C ALA A 104 0.43 8.01 -4.35
N VAL A 105 -0.76 7.74 -4.89
CA VAL A 105 -1.00 6.61 -5.79
C VAL A 105 -0.72 6.97 -7.24
N GLN A 106 -0.07 6.04 -7.95
CA GLN A 106 0.26 6.13 -9.37
C GLN A 106 -0.29 4.89 -10.10
N PHE A 107 -0.79 5.08 -11.32
CA PHE A 107 -1.48 4.08 -12.17
C PHE A 107 -0.81 4.03 -13.55
#